data_AF-A0A3L8C6B4-F1
#
_entry.id   AF-A0A3L8C6B4-F1
#
_cell.length_a   1.000
_cell.length_b   1.000
_cell.length_c   1.000
_cell.angle_alpha   90.00
_cell.angle_beta   90.00
_cell.angle_gamma   90.00
#
_symmetry.space_group_name_H-M   'P 1'
#
loop_
_entity.id
_entity.type
_entity.pdbx_description
1 polymer ?
#
loop_
_entity_poly.entity_id
_entity_poly.type
_entity_poly.pdbx_seq_one_letter_code
_entity_poly.pdbx_strand_id
1 'polypeptide(L)'
;MTEAVVVEDSNPLLTHPFVKQVVTQLRALDSYGTYDTWSDAKVLDPLILTKERRREIPVVGDPDETTISRLKAYYNAIASTIEVECGLMAVPMVNLTHEGFGRAIVVVG
;
A
#
# COMPACT_ATOMS: atom_id res chain seq x y z
N MET A 1 16.42 13.33 9.82
CA MET A 1 15.43 13.62 10.86
C MET A 1 14.37 12.54 10.75
N THR A 2 14.13 11.75 11.81
CA THR A 2 13.05 10.77 11.84
C THR A 2 11.74 11.53 11.83
N GLU A 3 11.12 11.61 10.67
CA GLU A 3 9.78 12.15 10.51
C GLU A 3 8.81 11.37 11.42
N ALA A 4 7.97 12.10 12.17
CA ALA A 4 7.03 11.49 13.10
C ALA A 4 6.02 10.62 12.32
N VAL A 5 5.83 9.37 12.75
CA VAL A 5 4.87 8.45 12.14
C VAL A 5 3.47 9.04 12.27
N VAL A 6 2.68 9.03 11.20
CA VAL A 6 1.32 9.60 11.18
C VAL A 6 0.33 8.72 11.95
N VAL A 7 0.61 7.42 12.04
CA VAL A 7 -0.19 6.43 12.76
C VAL A 7 0.52 6.02 14.05
N GLU A 8 -0.20 6.08 15.16
CA GLU A 8 0.27 5.55 16.44
C GLU A 8 0.14 4.03 16.49
N ASP A 9 1.09 3.32 17.10
CA ASP A 9 1.04 1.86 17.29
C ASP A 9 -0.17 1.39 18.12
N SER A 10 -0.74 2.28 18.95
CA SER A 10 -1.96 2.02 19.73
C SER A 10 -3.27 2.21 18.95
N ASN A 11 -3.22 2.60 17.68
CA ASN A 11 -4.42 2.87 16.90
C ASN A 11 -5.24 1.57 16.69
N PRO A 12 -6.51 1.51 17.15
CA PRO A 12 -7.33 0.30 17.06
C PRO A 12 -7.58 -0.15 15.61
N LEU A 13 -7.51 0.76 14.63
CA LEU A 13 -7.70 0.44 13.21
C LEU A 13 -6.58 -0.43 12.63
N LEU A 14 -5.41 -0.50 13.29
CA LEU A 14 -4.35 -1.45 12.91
C LEU A 14 -4.83 -2.91 12.98
N THR A 15 -5.84 -3.19 13.80
CA THR A 15 -6.43 -4.53 13.91
C THR A 15 -7.48 -4.84 12.84
N HIS A 16 -7.91 -3.85 12.05
CA HIS A 16 -8.93 -4.03 11.02
C HIS A 16 -8.44 -5.02 9.96
N PRO A 17 -9.27 -6.00 9.53
CA PRO A 17 -8.84 -7.06 8.60
C PRO A 17 -8.19 -6.54 7.32
N PHE A 18 -8.78 -5.51 6.69
CA PHE A 18 -8.20 -4.89 5.50
C PHE A 18 -6.86 -4.21 5.76
N VAL A 19 -6.70 -3.53 6.92
CA VAL A 19 -5.44 -2.83 7.25
C VAL A 19 -4.33 -3.85 7.47
N LYS A 20 -4.61 -4.94 8.18
CA LYS A 20 -3.68 -6.07 8.30
C LYS A 20 -3.31 -6.64 6.94
N GLN A 21 -4.28 -6.80 6.03
CA GLN A 21 -4.00 -7.30 4.69
C GLN A 21 -3.09 -6.37 3.89
N VAL A 22 -3.29 -5.05 4.00
CA VAL A 22 -2.37 -4.06 3.39
C VAL A 22 -0.96 -4.20 3.94
N VAL A 23 -0.79 -4.33 5.27
CA VAL A 23 0.53 -4.55 5.89
C VAL A 23 1.17 -5.85 5.39
N THR A 24 0.41 -6.94 5.34
CA THR A 24 0.89 -8.22 4.83
C THR A 24 1.41 -8.09 3.39
N GLN A 25 0.67 -7.40 2.52
CA GLN A 25 1.07 -7.20 1.13
C GLN A 25 2.28 -6.27 0.99
N LEU A 26 2.40 -5.24 1.83
CA LEU A 26 3.58 -4.37 1.87
C LEU A 26 4.84 -5.14 2.27
N ARG A 27 4.74 -6.00 3.30
CA ARG A 27 5.84 -6.88 3.71
C ARG A 27 6.17 -7.92 2.63
N ALA A 28 5.17 -8.47 1.94
CA ALA A 28 5.37 -9.44 0.87
C ALA A 28 6.11 -8.87 -0.36
N LEU A 29 5.92 -7.59 -0.66
CA LEU A 29 6.61 -6.91 -1.77
C LEU A 29 7.97 -6.30 -1.37
N ASP A 30 8.34 -6.35 -0.09
CA ASP A 30 9.65 -5.89 0.38
C ASP A 30 10.72 -6.96 0.19
N SER A 31 11.33 -6.95 -0.99
CA SER A 31 12.34 -7.96 -1.37
C SER A 31 13.62 -7.92 -0.52
N TYR A 32 13.89 -6.82 0.17
CA TYR A 32 15.12 -6.64 0.96
C TYR A 32 14.92 -6.85 2.47
N GLY A 33 13.70 -7.15 2.93
CA GLY A 33 13.40 -7.37 4.36
C GLY A 33 13.57 -6.10 5.23
N THR A 34 13.48 -4.92 4.61
CA THR A 34 13.56 -3.62 5.30
C THR A 34 12.51 -3.49 6.41
N TYR A 35 11.32 -4.04 6.19
CA TYR A 35 10.15 -3.94 7.06
C TYR A 35 10.15 -4.99 8.18
N ASP A 36 11.00 -6.00 8.15
CA ASP A 36 10.97 -7.13 9.11
C ASP A 36 11.05 -6.69 10.57
N THR A 37 11.77 -5.60 10.83
CA THR A 37 11.96 -5.04 12.18
C THR A 37 10.99 -3.90 12.51
N TRP A 38 10.10 -3.53 11.58
CA TRP A 38 9.21 -2.37 11.71
C TRP A 38 7.87 -2.79 12.31
N SER A 39 7.29 -1.90 13.13
CA SER A 39 5.91 -2.04 13.56
C SER A 39 4.93 -1.84 12.40
N ASP A 40 3.72 -2.34 12.52
CA ASP A 40 2.69 -2.22 11.47
C ASP A 40 2.33 -0.76 11.17
N ALA A 41 2.30 0.10 12.20
CA ALA A 41 2.08 1.53 12.01
C ALA A 41 3.19 2.16 11.16
N LYS A 42 4.45 1.79 11.43
CA LYS A 42 5.60 2.27 10.66
C LYS A 42 5.61 1.75 9.22
N VAL A 43 5.18 0.51 9.00
CA VAL A 43 5.03 -0.06 7.64
C VAL A 43 3.95 0.68 6.85
N LEU A 44 2.87 1.13 7.50
CA LEU A 44 1.78 1.89 6.88
C LEU A 44 2.08 3.38 6.66
N ASP A 45 3.03 3.95 7.41
CA ASP A 45 3.36 5.38 7.34
C ASP A 45 3.49 5.93 5.91
N PRO A 46 4.15 5.25 4.97
CA PRO A 46 4.30 5.79 3.62
C PRO A 46 3.00 5.85 2.80
N LEU A 47 1.93 5.20 3.26
CA LEU A 47 0.59 5.28 2.64
C LEU A 47 -0.28 6.38 3.25
N ILE A 48 0.05 6.85 4.46
CA ILE A 48 -0.76 7.80 5.21
C ILE A 48 0.08 9.04 5.45
N LEU A 49 -0.11 10.04 4.59
CA LEU A 49 0.72 11.23 4.57
C LEU A 49 0.00 12.42 5.20
N THR A 50 0.76 13.26 5.89
CA THR A 50 0.29 14.59 6.29
C THR A 50 0.02 15.45 5.06
N LYS A 51 -0.69 16.57 5.25
CA LYS A 51 -0.96 17.51 4.14
C LYS A 51 0.34 18.10 3.60
N GLU A 52 1.32 18.29 4.48
CA GLU A 52 2.65 18.82 4.17
C GLU A 52 3.42 17.83 3.28
N ARG A 53 3.58 16.57 3.72
CA ARG A 53 4.24 15.51 2.92
C ARG A 53 3.58 15.29 1.57
N ARG A 54 2.25 15.33 1.52
CA ARG A 54 1.50 15.17 0.26
C ARG A 54 1.78 16.29 -0.74
N ARG A 55 2.05 17.52 -0.28
CA ARG A 55 2.37 18.66 -1.15
C ARG A 55 3.77 18.59 -1.75
N GLU A 56 4.67 17.84 -1.12
CA GLU A 56 6.04 17.64 -1.61
C GLU A 56 6.10 16.62 -2.75
N ILE A 57 5.05 15.81 -2.94
CA ILE A 57 4.96 14.84 -4.03
C ILE A 57 4.77 15.58 -5.37
N PRO A 58 5.67 15.37 -6.35
CA PRO A 58 5.48 15.90 -7.69
C PRO A 58 4.16 15.41 -8.30
N VAL A 59 3.34 16.34 -8.80
CA VAL A 59 2.03 16.01 -9.41
C VAL A 59 2.18 15.37 -10.79
N VAL A 60 3.28 15.66 -11.49
CA VAL A 60 3.58 15.15 -12.83
C VAL A 60 5.00 14.61 -12.83
N GLY A 61 5.16 13.36 -13.24
CA GLY A 61 6.44 12.66 -13.30
C GLY A 61 6.26 11.16 -13.19
N ASP A 62 7.29 10.40 -13.56
CA ASP A 62 7.28 8.95 -13.44
C ASP A 62 7.28 8.57 -11.96
N PRO A 63 6.26 7.85 -11.45
CA PRO A 63 6.27 7.41 -10.06
C PRO A 63 7.44 6.46 -9.84
N ASP A 64 8.17 6.67 -8.75
CA ASP A 64 9.29 5.80 -8.40
C ASP A 64 8.82 4.35 -8.12
N GLU A 65 9.74 3.40 -8.25
CA GLU A 65 9.44 1.97 -8.06
C GLU A 65 8.85 1.66 -6.67
N THR A 66 9.22 2.42 -5.64
CA THR A 66 8.68 2.25 -4.29
C THR A 66 7.21 2.66 -4.25
N THR A 67 6.87 3.78 -4.88
CA THR A 67 5.48 4.24 -5.04
C THR A 67 4.65 3.22 -5.82
N ILE A 68 5.19 2.69 -6.93
CA ILE A 68 4.52 1.64 -7.71
C ILE A 68 4.32 0.36 -6.89
N SER A 69 5.33 -0.05 -6.10
CA SER A 69 5.26 -1.22 -5.22
C SER A 69 4.17 -1.05 -4.16
N ARG A 70 4.09 0.12 -3.53
CA ARG A 70 3.03 0.47 -2.56
C ARG A 70 1.64 0.41 -3.18
N LEU A 71 1.49 0.93 -4.41
CA LEU A 71 0.23 0.85 -5.15
C LEU A 71 -0.17 -0.61 -5.44
N LYS A 72 0.79 -1.43 -5.88
CA LYS A 72 0.58 -2.88 -6.10
C LYS A 72 0.17 -3.58 -4.81
N ALA A 73 0.85 -3.34 -3.69
CA ALA A 73 0.48 -3.90 -2.39
C ALA A 73 -0.97 -3.56 -2.01
N TYR A 74 -1.38 -2.31 -2.24
CA TYR A 74 -2.75 -1.87 -1.95
C TYR A 74 -3.81 -2.61 -2.79
N TYR A 75 -3.60 -2.73 -4.10
CA TYR A 75 -4.55 -3.47 -4.96
C TYR A 75 -4.51 -4.98 -4.74
N ASN A 76 -3.34 -5.55 -4.40
CA ASN A 76 -3.23 -6.94 -3.96
C ASN A 76 -4.04 -7.16 -2.68
N ALA A 77 -4.00 -6.22 -1.73
CA ALA A 77 -4.77 -6.34 -0.50
C ALA A 77 -6.27 -6.35 -0.77
N ILE A 78 -6.75 -5.47 -1.66
CA ILE A 78 -8.16 -5.47 -2.12
C ILE A 78 -8.52 -6.81 -2.74
N ALA A 79 -7.71 -7.31 -3.67
CA ALA A 79 -7.96 -8.58 -4.34
C ALA A 79 -8.02 -9.75 -3.34
N SER A 80 -7.04 -9.87 -2.45
CA SER A 80 -7.05 -10.91 -1.41
C SER A 80 -8.26 -10.80 -0.48
N THR A 81 -8.69 -9.58 -0.12
CA THR A 81 -9.89 -9.41 0.70
C THR A 81 -11.14 -9.86 -0.04
N ILE A 82 -11.28 -9.56 -1.34
CA ILE A 82 -12.37 -10.07 -2.16
C ILE A 82 -12.36 -11.60 -2.20
N GLU A 83 -11.18 -12.21 -2.37
CA GLU A 83 -11.05 -13.67 -2.43
C GLU A 83 -11.45 -14.33 -1.11
N VAL A 84 -11.05 -13.77 0.04
CA VAL A 84 -11.44 -14.28 1.36
C VAL A 84 -12.95 -14.18 1.60
N GLU A 85 -13.58 -13.08 1.20
CA GLU A 85 -15.00 -12.83 1.46
C GLU A 85 -15.92 -13.55 0.46
N CYS A 86 -15.51 -13.67 -0.80
CA CYS A 86 -16.34 -14.22 -1.88
C CYS A 86 -16.00 -15.67 -2.23
N GLY A 87 -14.82 -16.18 -1.86
CA GLY A 87 -14.33 -17.50 -2.25
C GLY A 87 -14.02 -17.64 -3.75
N LEU A 88 -13.93 -16.51 -4.46
CA LEU A 88 -13.57 -16.44 -5.89
C LEU A 88 -12.20 -15.80 -6.04
N MET A 89 -11.37 -16.34 -6.92
CA MET A 89 -10.05 -15.79 -7.19
C MET A 89 -10.18 -14.35 -7.71
N ALA A 90 -9.41 -13.45 -7.11
CA ALA A 90 -9.37 -12.05 -7.52
C ALA A 90 -7.95 -11.68 -7.91
N VAL A 91 -7.78 -11.11 -9.11
CA VAL A 91 -6.47 -10.73 -9.65
C VAL A 91 -6.44 -9.25 -9.98
N PRO A 92 -5.53 -8.46 -9.37
CA PRO A 92 -5.34 -7.07 -9.71
C PRO A 92 -4.40 -6.92 -10.92
N MET A 93 -4.74 -5.98 -11.79
CA MET A 93 -3.89 -5.52 -12.90
C MET A 93 -3.76 -4.00 -12.82
N VAL A 94 -2.53 -3.52 -12.71
CA VAL A 94 -2.21 -2.10 -12.64
C VAL A 94 -1.32 -1.74 -13.81
N ASN A 95 -1.75 -0.77 -14.62
CA ASN A 95 -0.96 -0.22 -15.72
C ASN A 95 -0.85 1.30 -15.55
N LEU A 96 0.38 1.82 -15.58
CA LEU A 96 0.70 3.23 -15.42
C LEU A 96 1.57 3.71 -16.58
N THR A 97 1.39 4.95 -17.01
CA THR A 97 2.26 5.66 -17.94
C THR A 97 3.42 6.31 -17.19
N HIS A 98 4.43 6.77 -17.93
CA HIS A 98 5.59 7.52 -17.44
C HIS A 98 5.26 8.90 -16.83
N GLU A 99 3.99 9.31 -16.89
CA GLU A 99 3.49 10.53 -16.22
C GLU A 99 2.72 10.21 -14.93
N GLY A 100 2.62 8.93 -14.55
CA GLY A 100 1.86 8.47 -13.39
C GLY A 100 0.37 8.28 -13.61
N PHE A 101 -0.14 8.48 -14.85
CA PHE A 101 -1.53 8.22 -15.19
C PHE A 101 -1.77 6.76 -15.54
N GLY A 102 -2.94 6.22 -15.24
CA GLY A 102 -3.21 4.85 -15.62
C GLY A 102 -4.52 4.28 -15.11
N ARG A 103 -4.55 2.96 -14.98
CA ARG A 103 -5.73 2.22 -14.56
C ARG A 103 -5.34 1.02 -13.71
N ALA A 104 -6.11 0.80 -12.67
CA ALA A 104 -6.13 -0.43 -11.91
C ALA A 104 -7.48 -1.13 -12.08
N ILE A 105 -7.44 -2.43 -12.30
CA ILE A 105 -8.62 -3.29 -12.47
C ILE A 105 -8.43 -4.49 -11.55
N VAL A 106 -9.47 -4.91 -10.85
CA VAL A 106 -9.51 -6.22 -10.16
C VAL A 106 -10.52 -7.08 -10.90
N VAL A 107 -10.06 -8.21 -11.43
CA VAL A 107 -10.91 -9.19 -12.11
C VAL A 107 -11.21 -10.32 -11.14
N VAL A 108 -12.48 -10.68 -11.04
CA VAL A 108 -12.99 -11.72 -10.13
C VAL A 108 -13.79 -12.71 -10.96
N GLY A 109 -13.50 -14.00 -10.82
CA GLY A 109 -14.19 -15.06 -11.55
C GLY A 109 -13.44 -16.38 -11.57
#